data_AF-A0A3G2R5W0-F1
#
_entry.id   AF-A0A3G2R5W0-F1
#
_cell.length_a   1.000
_cell.length_b   1.000
_cell.length_c   1.000
_cell.angle_alpha   90.00
_cell.angle_beta   90.00
_cell.angle_gamma   90.00
#
_symmetry.space_group_name_H-M   'P 1'
#
loop_
_entity.id
_entity.type
_entity.pdbx_description
1 polymer ?
#
loop_
_entity_poly.entity_id
_entity_poly.type
_entity_poly.pdbx_seq_one_letter_code
_entity_poly.pdbx_strand_id
1 'polypeptide(L)'
;MKRKLTIVLMTLMIMATVVYAAQEDYTILVNGTPLKCNIPPRVVNGYILVPFRTIAEALGVDIHYDSSTNIIYVNSKPEEKPELPQEQPELPLFAELVNRYWTETDLETPPIDGPDDFKKFITEALEVLKNKTPNEYRIVLSYVKNIKLGKADTEERYDAAVVSDGTVIFNTDSYNMWINSRCDKEWLAKNAAALLVHEATHMQQNVCGMSIVGGTQFTKDDIELMAYLAQYRATQKLGLGKEAEKEMWKHVEEHLKK
;
A
#
# COMPACT_ATOMS: atom_id res chain seq x y z
N MET A 1 39.83 61.09 33.81
CA MET A 1 39.65 59.63 33.58
C MET A 1 38.25 59.27 33.04
N LYS A 2 37.16 59.83 33.59
CA LYS A 2 35.78 59.48 33.18
C LYS A 2 35.50 59.61 31.67
N ARG A 3 35.88 60.71 31.01
CA ARG A 3 35.71 60.90 29.55
C ARG A 3 36.45 59.90 28.67
N LYS A 4 37.67 59.48 29.05
CA LYS A 4 38.44 58.47 28.30
C LYS A 4 37.84 57.08 28.48
N LEU A 5 37.31 56.78 29.68
CA LEU A 5 36.61 55.54 29.97
C LEU A 5 35.29 55.42 29.20
N THR A 6 34.54 56.52 29.06
CA THR A 6 33.30 56.56 28.26
C THR A 6 33.56 56.30 26.78
N ILE A 7 34.64 56.85 26.21
CA ILE A 7 35.00 56.62 24.80
C ILE A 7 35.40 55.16 24.57
N VAL A 8 36.19 54.57 25.48
CA VAL A 8 36.58 53.15 25.38
C VAL A 8 35.37 52.22 25.48
N LEU A 9 34.42 52.52 26.39
CA LEU A 9 33.16 51.76 26.52
C LEU A 9 32.26 51.90 25.28
N MET A 10 32.17 53.09 24.68
CA MET A 10 31.43 53.28 23.43
C MET A 10 32.07 52.53 22.25
N THR A 11 33.40 52.54 22.13
CA THR A 11 34.07 51.76 21.07
C THR A 11 33.94 50.25 21.28
N LEU A 12 33.90 49.78 22.53
CA LEU A 12 33.69 48.37 22.84
C LEU A 12 32.26 47.91 22.52
N MET A 13 31.26 48.76 22.73
CA MET A 13 29.86 48.49 22.36
C MET A 13 29.64 48.45 20.85
N ILE A 14 30.38 49.24 20.06
CA ILE A 14 30.28 49.22 18.60
C ILE A 14 30.86 47.91 18.02
N MET A 15 31.94 47.38 18.63
CA MET A 15 32.54 46.09 18.24
C MET A 15 31.70 44.86 18.63
N ALA A 16 30.71 45.02 19.52
CA ALA A 16 29.85 43.92 19.98
C ALA A 16 28.67 43.59 19.04
N THR A 17 28.49 44.32 17.93
CA THR A 17 27.40 44.11 16.97
C THR A 17 27.89 43.48 15.67
N VAL A 18 28.52 42.31 15.76
CA VAL A 18 28.71 41.47 14.57
C VAL A 18 27.43 40.67 14.38
N VAL A 19 26.56 41.11 13.47
CA VAL A 19 25.39 40.33 13.05
C VAL A 19 25.90 39.15 12.22
N TYR A 20 25.96 37.97 12.81
CA TYR A 20 26.08 36.74 12.04
C TYR A 20 24.72 36.49 11.37
N ALA A 21 24.63 36.73 10.07
CA ALA A 21 23.53 36.20 9.28
C ALA A 21 23.61 34.67 9.41
N ALA A 22 22.61 34.05 10.06
CA ALA A 22 22.48 32.61 10.06
C ALA A 22 22.27 32.16 8.61
N GLN A 23 23.28 31.52 8.02
CA GLN A 23 23.14 30.95 6.69
C GLN A 23 22.25 29.71 6.84
N GLU A 24 21.02 29.77 6.31
CA GLU A 24 20.16 28.59 6.26
C GLU A 24 20.74 27.60 5.23
N ASP A 25 21.30 26.50 5.72
CA ASP A 25 21.81 25.43 4.87
C ASP A 25 20.67 24.46 4.53
N TYR A 26 20.20 24.52 3.28
CA TYR A 26 19.19 23.58 2.77
C TYR A 26 19.86 22.32 2.23
N THR A 27 19.45 21.16 2.74
CA THR A 27 19.90 19.84 2.25
C THR A 27 18.84 19.25 1.33
N ILE A 28 19.26 18.79 0.14
CA ILE A 28 18.40 18.06 -0.80
C ILE A 28 18.56 16.56 -0.54
N LEU A 29 17.44 15.84 -0.46
CA LEU A 29 17.39 14.39 -0.31
C LEU A 29 16.80 13.78 -1.60
N VAL A 30 17.46 12.75 -2.15
CA VAL A 30 16.91 11.93 -3.24
C VAL A 30 16.89 10.48 -2.76
N ASN A 31 15.71 9.85 -2.77
CA ASN A 31 15.50 8.50 -2.23
C ASN A 31 16.06 8.32 -0.81
N GLY A 32 15.82 9.30 0.06
CA GLY A 32 16.29 9.30 1.46
C GLY A 32 17.79 9.56 1.64
N THR A 33 18.56 9.72 0.56
CA THR A 33 20.01 9.94 0.63
C THR A 33 20.36 11.41 0.39
N PRO A 34 21.22 12.03 1.22
CA PRO A 34 21.66 13.41 1.01
C PRO A 34 22.39 13.58 -0.32
N LEU A 35 21.90 14.50 -1.16
CA LEU A 35 22.46 14.80 -2.47
C LEU A 35 23.51 15.91 -2.35
N LYS A 36 24.76 15.57 -2.66
CA LYS A 36 25.85 16.54 -2.70
C LYS A 36 25.67 17.46 -3.90
N CYS A 37 25.35 18.73 -3.64
CA CYS A 37 25.18 19.73 -4.67
C CYS A 37 26.44 20.59 -4.81
N ASN A 38 26.94 20.75 -6.04
CA ASN A 38 28.06 21.66 -6.32
C ASN A 38 27.66 23.13 -6.20
N ILE A 39 26.36 23.42 -6.35
CA ILE A 39 25.76 24.74 -6.15
C ILE A 39 24.76 24.59 -5.00
N PRO A 40 24.90 25.31 -3.88
CA PRO A 40 23.95 25.21 -2.78
C PRO A 40 22.59 25.81 -3.19
N PRO A 41 21.48 25.30 -2.64
CA PRO A 41 20.17 25.92 -2.81
C PRO A 41 20.16 27.37 -2.32
N ARG A 42 19.32 28.23 -2.91
CA ARG A 42 19.25 29.65 -2.58
C ARG A 42 17.83 30.15 -2.52
N VAL A 43 17.53 31.02 -1.56
CA VAL A 43 16.24 31.72 -1.51
C VAL A 43 16.27 32.91 -2.45
N VAL A 44 15.35 32.94 -3.42
CA VAL A 44 15.12 34.05 -4.34
C VAL A 44 13.64 34.39 -4.33
N ASN A 45 13.29 35.61 -3.95
CA ASN A 45 11.90 36.09 -3.86
C ASN A 45 10.97 35.18 -3.04
N GLY A 46 11.49 34.57 -1.95
CA GLY A 46 10.74 33.64 -1.10
C GLY A 46 10.67 32.19 -1.61
N TYR A 47 11.27 31.88 -2.77
CA TYR A 47 11.36 30.52 -3.31
C TYR A 47 12.76 29.96 -3.12
N ILE A 48 12.86 28.69 -2.75
CA ILE A 48 14.13 27.97 -2.72
C ILE A 48 14.42 27.48 -4.14
N LEU A 49 15.40 28.09 -4.80
CA LEU A 49 15.94 27.61 -6.05
C LEU A 49 16.94 26.49 -5.77
N VAL A 50 16.73 25.36 -6.44
CA VAL A 50 17.56 24.16 -6.31
C VAL A 50 18.26 23.85 -7.64
N PRO A 51 19.45 23.21 -7.62
CA PRO A 51 20.18 22.86 -8.84
C PRO A 51 19.45 21.77 -9.64
N PHE A 52 18.68 22.18 -10.65
CA PHE A 52 17.88 21.28 -11.47
C PHE A 52 18.69 20.11 -12.06
N ARG A 53 19.87 20.38 -12.66
CA ARG A 53 20.72 19.36 -13.27
C ARG A 53 21.15 18.28 -12.27
N THR A 54 21.58 18.68 -11.07
CA THR A 54 22.05 17.74 -10.04
C THR A 54 20.92 16.82 -9.58
N ILE A 55 19.71 17.35 -9.46
CA ILE A 55 18.52 16.54 -9.12
C ILE A 55 18.19 15.59 -10.27
N ALA A 56 18.15 16.08 -11.51
CA ALA A 56 17.83 15.27 -12.68
C ALA A 56 18.83 14.12 -12.89
N GLU A 57 20.13 14.40 -12.77
CA GLU A 57 21.18 13.37 -12.86
C GLU A 57 21.07 12.35 -11.72
N ALA A 58 20.75 12.79 -10.50
CA ALA A 58 20.52 11.89 -9.36
C ALA A 58 19.29 10.98 -9.56
N LEU A 59 18.32 11.42 -10.35
CA LEU A 59 17.14 10.64 -10.75
C LEU A 59 17.41 9.80 -12.03
N GLY A 60 18.64 9.75 -12.53
CA GLY A 60 19.01 8.97 -13.71
C GLY A 60 18.55 9.57 -15.04
N VAL A 61 18.17 10.85 -15.05
CA VAL A 61 17.73 11.58 -16.24
C VAL A 61 18.93 12.26 -16.91
N ASP A 62 19.08 12.08 -18.22
CA ASP A 62 20.12 12.74 -18.99
C ASP A 62 19.67 14.15 -19.42
N ILE A 63 20.52 15.15 -19.16
CA ILE A 63 20.21 16.56 -19.42
C ILE A 63 21.19 17.14 -20.42
N HIS A 64 20.66 17.53 -21.58
CA HIS A 64 21.41 18.22 -22.63
C HIS A 64 20.96 19.68 -22.74
N TYR A 65 21.89 20.62 -22.65
CA TYR A 65 21.62 22.04 -22.82
C TYR A 65 22.09 22.50 -24.19
N ASP A 66 21.19 23.04 -25.01
CA ASP A 66 21.52 23.70 -26.26
C ASP A 66 21.64 25.21 -26.06
N SER A 67 22.89 25.67 -25.99
CA SER A 67 23.22 27.09 -25.82
C SER A 67 22.83 27.98 -27.00
N SER A 68 22.61 27.42 -28.19
CA SER A 68 22.25 28.21 -29.38
C SER A 68 20.77 28.60 -29.37
N THR A 69 19.93 27.79 -28.75
CA THR A 69 18.47 27.98 -28.66
C THR A 69 17.99 28.31 -27.24
N ASN A 70 18.87 28.23 -26.24
CA ASN A 70 18.54 28.31 -24.81
C ASN A 70 17.51 27.25 -24.36
N ILE A 71 17.53 26.07 -25.00
CA ILE A 71 16.63 24.96 -24.70
C ILE A 71 17.34 23.91 -23.85
N ILE A 72 16.64 23.40 -22.84
CA ILE A 72 17.06 22.25 -22.05
C ILE A 72 16.28 21.03 -22.56
N TYR A 73 16.99 20.04 -23.07
CA TYR A 73 16.46 18.74 -23.42
C TYR A 73 16.58 17.81 -22.21
N VAL A 74 15.44 17.23 -21.83
CA VAL A 74 15.32 16.30 -20.71
C VAL A 74 15.06 14.93 -21.30
N ASN A 75 16.10 14.10 -21.37
CA ASN A 75 16.02 12.75 -21.87
C ASN A 75 15.87 11.83 -20.65
N SER A 76 14.62 11.57 -20.26
CA SER A 76 14.37 10.39 -19.44
C SER A 76 14.73 9.17 -20.29
N LYS A 77 15.60 8.28 -19.80
CA LYS A 77 15.54 6.91 -20.29
C LYS A 77 14.07 6.49 -20.16
N PRO A 78 13.45 5.84 -21.15
CA PRO A 78 12.18 5.19 -20.92
C PRO A 78 12.33 4.42 -19.61
N GLU A 79 11.43 4.62 -18.66
CA GLU A 79 11.35 3.67 -17.55
C GLU A 79 11.32 2.31 -18.24
N GLU A 80 12.34 1.49 -18.03
CA GLU A 80 12.12 0.06 -18.00
C GLU A 80 11.17 -0.12 -16.83
N LYS A 81 9.87 0.12 -17.07
CA LYS A 81 8.82 -0.51 -16.31
C LYS A 81 9.27 -1.96 -16.31
N PRO A 82 9.61 -2.55 -15.15
CA PRO A 82 10.06 -3.93 -15.14
C PRO A 82 9.02 -4.67 -15.96
N GLU A 83 9.42 -5.21 -17.13
CA GLU A 83 8.51 -6.06 -17.87
C GLU A 83 8.24 -7.17 -16.88
N LEU A 84 7.02 -7.16 -16.32
CA LEU A 84 6.55 -8.25 -15.49
C LEU A 84 6.85 -9.48 -16.32
N PRO A 85 7.65 -10.43 -15.78
CA PRO A 85 8.07 -11.59 -16.54
C PRO A 85 6.85 -12.14 -17.30
N GLN A 86 6.95 -12.16 -18.63
CA GLN A 86 5.83 -12.59 -19.51
C GLN A 86 5.39 -14.01 -19.14
N GLU A 87 6.36 -14.80 -18.64
CA GLU A 87 6.11 -15.92 -17.76
C GLU A 87 6.60 -15.52 -16.38
N GLN A 88 5.65 -15.21 -15.48
CA GLN A 88 5.94 -15.33 -14.06
C GLN A 88 6.42 -16.78 -13.89
N PRO A 89 7.61 -17.05 -13.31
CA PRO A 89 7.84 -18.40 -12.84
C PRO A 89 6.60 -18.74 -12.02
N GLU A 90 6.01 -19.91 -12.26
CA GLU A 90 5.08 -20.49 -11.30
C GLU A 90 5.90 -20.64 -10.02
N LEU A 91 6.03 -19.56 -9.25
CA LEU A 91 6.34 -19.65 -7.85
C LEU A 91 5.27 -20.62 -7.37
N PRO A 92 5.66 -21.75 -6.75
CA PRO A 92 4.76 -22.50 -5.90
C PRO A 92 4.00 -21.43 -5.13
N LEU A 93 2.72 -21.24 -5.46
CA LEU A 93 1.93 -20.24 -4.78
C LEU A 93 2.09 -20.58 -3.29
N PHE A 94 1.94 -19.62 -2.38
CA PHE A 94 1.90 -19.96 -0.96
C PHE A 94 0.99 -21.19 -0.70
N ALA A 95 -0.05 -21.38 -1.52
CA ALA A 95 -0.82 -22.62 -1.70
C ALA A 95 -0.05 -23.95 -1.89
N GLU A 96 1.02 -24.04 -2.67
CA GLU A 96 1.86 -25.25 -2.79
C GLU A 96 2.69 -25.48 -1.52
N LEU A 97 3.17 -24.42 -0.87
CA LEU A 97 3.80 -24.51 0.44
C LEU A 97 2.78 -24.92 1.52
N VAL A 98 1.56 -24.38 1.46
CA VAL A 98 0.42 -24.80 2.30
C VAL A 98 0.14 -26.27 2.05
N ASN A 99 0.07 -26.75 0.82
CA ASN A 99 -0.15 -28.17 0.51
C ASN A 99 0.98 -29.09 1.00
N ARG A 100 2.21 -28.57 1.18
CA ARG A 100 3.34 -29.31 1.76
C ARG A 100 3.22 -29.51 3.28
N TYR A 101 2.60 -28.57 3.99
CA TYR A 101 2.49 -28.59 5.46
C TYR A 101 1.07 -28.84 5.98
N TRP A 102 0.08 -28.78 5.09
CA TRP A 102 -1.33 -29.00 5.38
C TRP A 102 -1.76 -30.27 4.65
N THR A 103 -1.55 -31.42 5.27
CA THR A 103 -2.29 -32.63 4.95
C THR A 103 -3.70 -32.44 5.47
N GLU A 104 -4.71 -32.60 4.62
CA GLU A 104 -6.15 -32.47 4.92
C GLU A 104 -6.48 -32.62 6.41
N THR A 105 -6.82 -31.50 7.04
CA THR A 105 -7.63 -31.48 8.23
C THR A 105 -9.03 -31.12 7.79
N ASP A 106 -10.03 -31.80 8.34
CA ASP A 106 -11.45 -31.49 8.17
C ASP A 106 -11.72 -30.07 8.68
N LEU A 107 -11.42 -29.09 7.83
CA LEU A 107 -11.67 -27.69 8.13
C LEU A 107 -13.19 -27.50 8.02
N GLU A 108 -13.82 -27.35 9.19
CA GLU A 108 -15.24 -27.07 9.27
C GLU A 108 -15.54 -25.68 8.71
N THR A 109 -16.70 -25.57 8.05
CA THR A 109 -17.22 -24.27 7.63
C THR A 109 -17.36 -23.38 8.86
N PRO A 110 -16.78 -22.16 8.88
CA PRO A 110 -16.92 -21.27 10.01
C PRO A 110 -18.41 -20.96 10.26
N PRO A 111 -18.84 -20.83 11.53
CA PRO A 111 -20.20 -20.42 11.83
C PRO A 111 -20.56 -19.10 11.12
N ILE A 112 -21.74 -19.07 10.51
CA ILE A 112 -22.25 -17.90 9.80
C ILE A 112 -23.43 -17.32 10.58
N ASP A 113 -23.26 -16.12 11.14
CA ASP A 113 -24.28 -15.39 11.89
C ASP A 113 -24.96 -14.31 11.03
N GLY A 114 -26.28 -14.24 11.11
CA GLY A 114 -27.11 -13.33 10.33
C GLY A 114 -28.38 -13.96 9.76
N PRO A 115 -29.13 -13.20 8.94
CA PRO A 115 -30.35 -13.67 8.28
C PRO A 115 -30.10 -14.87 7.34
N ASP A 116 -31.15 -15.65 7.04
CA ASP A 116 -31.04 -16.90 6.26
C ASP A 116 -30.56 -16.66 4.83
N ASP A 117 -30.96 -15.54 4.21
CA ASP A 117 -30.49 -15.12 2.89
C ASP A 117 -28.99 -14.79 2.90
N PHE A 118 -28.50 -14.14 3.95
CA PHE A 118 -27.07 -13.88 4.13
C PHE A 118 -26.29 -15.18 4.34
N LYS A 119 -26.78 -16.08 5.20
CA LYS A 119 -26.16 -17.41 5.39
C LYS A 119 -26.05 -18.18 4.09
N LYS A 120 -27.13 -18.18 3.30
CA LYS A 120 -27.15 -18.81 1.99
C LYS A 120 -26.13 -18.16 1.04
N PHE A 121 -26.09 -16.83 1.00
CA PHE A 121 -25.14 -16.09 0.17
C PHE A 121 -23.67 -16.41 0.49
N ILE A 122 -23.30 -16.42 1.78
CA ILE A 122 -21.94 -16.79 2.20
C ILE A 122 -21.65 -18.27 1.93
N THR A 123 -22.64 -19.16 2.09
CA THR A 123 -22.48 -20.58 1.77
C THR A 123 -22.17 -20.76 0.28
N GLU A 124 -22.88 -20.07 -0.61
CA GLU A 124 -22.63 -20.08 -2.06
C GLU A 124 -21.22 -19.57 -2.38
N ALA A 125 -20.76 -18.50 -1.72
CA ALA A 125 -19.39 -17.99 -1.89
C ALA A 125 -18.32 -19.03 -1.48
N LEU A 126 -18.52 -19.72 -0.35
CA LEU A 126 -17.60 -20.76 0.12
C LEU A 126 -17.60 -21.98 -0.80
N GLU A 127 -18.76 -22.39 -1.34
CA GLU A 127 -18.85 -23.46 -2.34
C GLU A 127 -18.12 -23.10 -3.64
N VAL A 128 -18.23 -21.85 -4.08
CA VAL A 128 -17.51 -21.33 -5.25
C VAL A 128 -15.99 -21.42 -5.04
N LEU A 129 -15.49 -21.01 -3.86
CA LEU A 129 -14.07 -21.17 -3.51
C LEU A 129 -13.66 -22.65 -3.51
N LYS A 130 -14.44 -23.50 -2.83
CA LYS A 130 -14.16 -24.94 -2.73
C LYS A 130 -14.01 -25.59 -4.10
N ASN A 131 -14.87 -25.22 -5.05
CA ASN A 131 -14.94 -25.86 -6.36
C ASN A 131 -13.93 -25.27 -7.36
N LYS A 132 -13.70 -23.95 -7.35
CA LYS A 132 -12.84 -23.29 -8.34
C LYS A 132 -11.41 -23.06 -7.87
N THR A 133 -11.23 -22.82 -6.57
CA THR A 133 -9.96 -22.40 -5.98
C THR A 133 -9.74 -23.09 -4.63
N PRO A 134 -9.53 -24.43 -4.62
CA PRO A 134 -9.50 -25.20 -3.37
C PRO A 134 -8.41 -24.74 -2.38
N ASN A 135 -7.31 -24.18 -2.87
CA ASN A 135 -6.25 -23.67 -2.01
C ASN A 135 -6.68 -22.39 -1.27
N GLU A 136 -7.29 -21.45 -1.98
CA GLU A 136 -7.89 -20.25 -1.39
C GLU A 136 -9.01 -20.61 -0.39
N TYR A 137 -9.83 -21.62 -0.70
CA TYR A 137 -10.81 -22.16 0.24
C TYR A 137 -10.16 -22.62 1.55
N ARG A 138 -9.06 -23.38 1.48
CA ARG A 138 -8.32 -23.85 2.67
C ARG A 138 -7.72 -22.70 3.47
N ILE A 139 -7.22 -21.66 2.80
CA ILE A 139 -6.71 -20.44 3.46
C ILE A 139 -7.84 -19.77 4.24
N VAL A 140 -8.99 -19.57 3.59
CA VAL A 140 -10.18 -18.98 4.24
C VAL A 140 -10.56 -19.78 5.49
N LEU A 141 -10.71 -21.10 5.39
CA LEU A 141 -11.11 -21.91 6.55
C LEU A 141 -10.04 -22.00 7.66
N SER A 142 -8.76 -21.78 7.31
CA SER A 142 -7.69 -21.78 8.31
C SER A 142 -7.75 -20.55 9.22
N TYR A 143 -8.06 -19.39 8.63
CA TYR A 143 -7.90 -18.09 9.28
C TYR A 143 -9.22 -17.40 9.65
N VAL A 144 -10.31 -17.69 8.95
CA VAL A 144 -11.65 -17.17 9.28
C VAL A 144 -12.31 -18.09 10.30
N LYS A 145 -12.60 -17.56 11.49
CA LYS A 145 -13.19 -18.31 12.61
C LYS A 145 -14.69 -18.15 12.73
N ASN A 146 -15.22 -17.02 12.29
CA ASN A 146 -16.65 -16.74 12.28
C ASN A 146 -16.94 -15.76 11.13
N ILE A 147 -18.14 -15.81 10.57
CA ILE A 147 -18.60 -14.85 9.57
C ILE A 147 -19.91 -14.26 10.06
N LYS A 148 -20.03 -12.94 10.10
CA LYS A 148 -21.29 -12.30 10.48
C LYS A 148 -21.65 -11.12 9.61
N LEU A 149 -22.94 -10.83 9.51
CA LEU A 149 -23.45 -9.58 8.96
C LEU A 149 -23.57 -8.53 10.07
N GLY A 150 -22.98 -7.35 9.89
CA GLY A 150 -23.08 -6.28 10.89
C GLY A 150 -22.45 -4.98 10.46
N LYS A 151 -22.13 -4.12 11.43
CA LYS A 151 -21.28 -2.94 11.24
C LYS A 151 -19.95 -3.22 11.92
N ALA A 152 -18.85 -3.03 11.20
CA ALA A 152 -17.53 -3.00 11.81
C ALA A 152 -17.39 -1.66 12.57
N ASP A 153 -16.86 -1.70 13.80
CA ASP A 153 -16.57 -0.50 14.61
C ASP A 153 -15.30 0.21 14.10
N THR A 154 -15.25 0.51 12.80
CA THR A 154 -14.15 1.21 12.14
C THR A 154 -14.71 2.43 11.41
N GLU A 155 -14.03 3.58 11.51
CA GLU A 155 -14.42 4.82 10.81
C GLU A 155 -14.34 4.68 9.26
N GLU A 156 -13.62 3.67 8.77
CA GLU A 156 -13.46 3.35 7.35
C GLU A 156 -14.63 2.49 6.82
N ARG A 157 -15.18 2.87 5.66
CA ARG A 157 -16.24 2.13 4.97
C ARG A 157 -15.65 0.94 4.19
N TYR A 158 -15.49 -0.19 4.87
CA TYR A 158 -15.13 -1.44 4.22
C TYR A 158 -16.35 -2.31 3.92
N ASP A 159 -16.29 -3.07 2.83
CA ASP A 159 -17.34 -4.05 2.45
C ASP A 159 -17.34 -5.27 3.39
N ALA A 160 -16.17 -5.66 3.87
CA ALA A 160 -15.98 -6.56 5.00
C ALA A 160 -14.73 -6.14 5.78
N ALA A 161 -14.64 -6.56 7.03
CA ALA A 161 -13.43 -6.39 7.84
C ALA A 161 -13.27 -7.56 8.79
N VAL A 162 -12.03 -8.00 8.99
CA VAL A 162 -11.70 -9.01 9.98
C VAL A 162 -11.20 -8.39 11.28
N VAL A 163 -11.73 -8.88 12.39
CA VAL A 163 -11.28 -8.47 13.73
C VAL A 163 -10.32 -9.51 14.31
N SER A 164 -9.62 -9.13 15.39
CA SER A 164 -8.49 -9.89 15.95
C SER A 164 -8.80 -11.34 16.38
N ASP A 165 -10.07 -11.69 16.60
CA ASP A 165 -10.48 -13.06 16.94
C ASP A 165 -10.71 -13.96 15.70
N GLY A 166 -10.53 -13.42 14.49
CA GLY A 166 -10.77 -14.11 13.23
C GLY A 166 -12.22 -14.05 12.73
N THR A 167 -13.06 -13.21 13.33
CA THR A 167 -14.41 -12.95 12.84
C THR A 167 -14.37 -11.98 11.65
N VAL A 168 -14.90 -12.41 10.51
CA VAL A 168 -15.14 -11.55 9.35
C VAL A 168 -16.52 -10.93 9.46
N ILE A 169 -16.57 -9.61 9.44
CA ILE A 169 -17.80 -8.82 9.54
C ILE A 169 -18.10 -8.23 8.17
N PHE A 170 -19.13 -8.75 7.49
CA PHE A 170 -19.67 -8.13 6.29
C PHE A 170 -20.49 -6.91 6.66
N ASN A 171 -20.22 -5.79 5.99
CA ASN A 171 -20.93 -4.55 6.23
C ASN A 171 -22.39 -4.67 5.76
N THR A 172 -23.33 -4.39 6.65
CA THR A 172 -24.78 -4.50 6.36
C THR A 172 -25.23 -3.56 5.24
N ASP A 173 -24.69 -2.34 5.19
CA ASP A 173 -25.07 -1.36 4.17
C ASP A 173 -24.53 -1.78 2.80
N SER A 174 -23.27 -2.23 2.72
CA SER A 174 -22.68 -2.79 1.49
C SER A 174 -23.41 -4.05 1.02
N TYR A 175 -23.67 -5.01 1.91
CA TYR A 175 -24.42 -6.22 1.59
C TYR A 175 -25.80 -5.87 1.01
N ASN A 176 -26.55 -4.99 1.66
CA ASN A 176 -27.86 -4.55 1.19
C ASN A 176 -27.77 -3.86 -0.18
N MET A 177 -26.73 -3.06 -0.43
CA MET A 177 -26.51 -2.47 -1.77
C MET A 177 -26.27 -3.56 -2.82
N TRP A 178 -25.47 -4.57 -2.51
CA TRP A 178 -25.16 -5.66 -3.44
C TRP A 178 -26.39 -6.51 -3.77
N ILE A 179 -27.12 -6.99 -2.77
CA ILE A 179 -28.26 -7.90 -3.01
C ILE A 179 -29.45 -7.22 -3.68
N ASN A 180 -29.57 -5.89 -3.54
CA ASN A 180 -30.60 -5.10 -4.21
C ASN A 180 -30.13 -4.51 -5.55
N SER A 181 -28.88 -4.76 -5.94
CA SER A 181 -28.35 -4.33 -7.24
C SER A 181 -28.90 -5.20 -8.38
N ARG A 182 -28.61 -4.78 -9.63
CA ARG A 182 -28.89 -5.60 -10.82
C ARG A 182 -27.76 -6.59 -11.14
N CYS A 183 -26.77 -6.72 -10.25
CA CYS A 183 -25.66 -7.64 -10.46
C CYS A 183 -26.15 -9.09 -10.45
N ASP A 184 -25.48 -9.91 -11.26
CA ASP A 184 -25.73 -11.34 -11.30
C ASP A 184 -25.38 -12.00 -9.94
N LYS A 185 -26.23 -12.92 -9.47
CA LYS A 185 -26.05 -13.54 -8.15
C LYS A 185 -24.82 -14.43 -8.08
N GLU A 186 -24.48 -15.14 -9.15
CA GLU A 186 -23.26 -15.94 -9.22
C GLU A 186 -22.03 -15.04 -9.18
N TRP A 187 -22.08 -13.89 -9.87
CA TRP A 187 -21.03 -12.87 -9.77
C TRP A 187 -20.88 -12.32 -8.35
N LEU A 188 -21.98 -12.00 -7.66
CA LEU A 188 -21.95 -11.52 -6.27
C LEU A 188 -21.33 -12.56 -5.31
N ALA A 189 -21.68 -13.84 -5.46
CA ALA A 189 -21.11 -14.92 -4.67
C ALA A 189 -19.59 -15.06 -4.91
N LYS A 190 -19.14 -14.95 -6.16
CA LYS A 190 -17.71 -14.92 -6.51
C LYS A 190 -17.00 -13.70 -5.92
N ASN A 191 -17.65 -12.55 -5.88
CA ASN A 191 -17.08 -11.34 -5.29
C ASN A 191 -16.93 -11.47 -3.77
N ALA A 192 -17.95 -11.99 -3.08
CA ALA A 192 -17.86 -12.29 -1.65
C ALA A 192 -16.79 -13.34 -1.36
N ALA A 193 -16.63 -14.34 -2.22
CA ALA A 193 -15.56 -15.32 -2.15
C ALA A 193 -14.16 -14.67 -2.23
N ALA A 194 -13.95 -13.77 -3.19
CA ALA A 194 -12.69 -13.03 -3.31
C ALA A 194 -12.44 -12.14 -2.08
N LEU A 195 -13.47 -11.53 -1.52
CA LEU A 195 -13.36 -10.72 -0.31
C LEU A 195 -13.03 -11.57 0.93
N LEU A 196 -13.60 -12.76 1.06
CA LEU A 196 -13.20 -13.69 2.14
C LEU A 196 -11.71 -14.05 2.08
N VAL A 197 -11.15 -14.18 0.88
CA VAL A 197 -9.70 -14.41 0.70
C VAL A 197 -8.88 -13.19 1.15
N HIS A 198 -9.35 -11.98 0.88
CA HIS A 198 -8.74 -10.74 1.36
C HIS A 198 -8.66 -10.75 2.90
N GLU A 199 -9.81 -10.93 3.55
CA GLU A 199 -9.90 -10.93 5.01
C GLU A 199 -9.11 -12.07 5.68
N ALA A 200 -9.11 -13.25 5.06
CA ALA A 200 -8.29 -14.36 5.53
C ALA A 200 -6.79 -14.03 5.47
N THR A 201 -6.36 -13.23 4.49
CA THR A 201 -4.95 -12.80 4.34
C THR A 201 -4.53 -11.87 5.47
N HIS A 202 -5.40 -10.93 5.87
CA HIS A 202 -5.15 -10.11 7.07
C HIS A 202 -4.98 -10.97 8.32
N MET A 203 -5.86 -11.96 8.54
CA MET A 203 -5.72 -12.86 9.70
C MET A 203 -4.51 -13.76 9.62
N GLN A 204 -4.14 -14.22 8.43
CA GLN A 204 -2.91 -14.97 8.24
C GLN A 204 -1.70 -14.15 8.69
N GLN A 205 -1.62 -12.87 8.36
CA GLN A 205 -0.52 -12.00 8.76
C GLN A 205 -0.48 -11.80 10.29
N ASN A 206 -1.66 -11.69 10.93
CA ASN A 206 -1.79 -11.63 12.38
C ASN A 206 -1.30 -12.92 13.07
N VAL A 207 -1.67 -14.10 12.55
CA VAL A 207 -1.36 -15.40 13.17
C VAL A 207 0.06 -15.87 12.88
N CYS A 208 0.54 -15.72 11.64
CA CYS A 208 1.85 -16.22 11.22
C CYS A 208 3.02 -15.33 11.65
N GLY A 209 2.77 -14.25 12.41
CA GLY A 209 3.81 -13.34 12.87
C GLY A 209 4.60 -12.72 11.71
N MET A 210 3.98 -12.62 10.53
CA MET A 210 4.64 -12.14 9.31
C MET A 210 5.17 -10.71 9.50
N SER A 211 4.69 -9.98 10.52
CA SER A 211 5.29 -8.76 11.07
C SER A 211 6.80 -8.83 11.42
N ILE A 212 7.49 -9.97 11.41
CA ILE A 212 8.90 -10.04 11.85
C ILE A 212 9.74 -10.90 10.90
N VAL A 213 10.11 -10.35 9.74
CA VAL A 213 11.27 -10.85 8.98
C VAL A 213 12.37 -9.79 9.08
N GLY A 214 13.40 -10.05 9.90
CA GLY A 214 14.60 -9.20 9.97
C GLY A 214 14.51 -7.93 10.82
N GLY A 215 13.48 -7.77 11.65
CA GLY A 215 13.32 -6.59 12.53
C GLY A 215 12.58 -5.41 11.91
N THR A 216 12.11 -5.53 10.66
CA THR A 216 11.19 -4.58 10.04
C THR A 216 9.77 -5.09 10.16
N GLN A 217 8.90 -4.33 10.82
CA GLN A 217 7.47 -4.60 10.91
C GLN A 217 6.79 -4.11 9.62
N PHE A 218 5.97 -4.97 9.00
CA PHE A 218 5.15 -4.57 7.86
C PHE A 218 4.24 -3.39 8.25
N THR A 219 4.17 -2.40 7.37
CA THR A 219 3.26 -1.25 7.54
C THR A 219 1.81 -1.67 7.28
N LYS A 220 0.84 -0.80 7.65
CA LYS A 220 -0.57 -1.01 7.28
C LYS A 220 -0.69 -1.16 5.75
N ASP A 221 0.04 -0.35 4.97
CA ASP A 221 -0.02 -0.41 3.51
C ASP A 221 0.57 -1.70 2.93
N ASP A 222 1.64 -2.24 3.53
CA ASP A 222 2.18 -3.55 3.12
C ASP A 222 1.18 -4.69 3.37
N ILE A 223 0.46 -4.61 4.50
CA ILE A 223 -0.57 -5.56 4.89
C ILE A 223 -1.73 -5.54 3.89
N GLU A 224 -2.26 -4.35 3.60
CA GLU A 224 -3.31 -4.13 2.60
C GLU A 224 -2.87 -4.55 1.19
N LEU A 225 -1.63 -4.23 0.78
CA LEU A 225 -1.08 -4.62 -0.51
C LEU A 225 -1.16 -6.13 -0.72
N MET A 226 -0.77 -6.91 0.29
CA MET A 226 -0.81 -8.37 0.23
C MET A 226 -2.25 -8.90 0.16
N ALA A 227 -3.17 -8.30 0.92
CA ALA A 227 -4.58 -8.67 0.91
C ALA A 227 -5.24 -8.37 -0.45
N TYR A 228 -5.01 -7.18 -1.02
CA TYR A 228 -5.48 -6.84 -2.37
C TYR A 228 -4.84 -7.69 -3.47
N LEU A 229 -3.57 -8.08 -3.34
CA LEU A 229 -2.93 -9.00 -4.29
C LEU A 229 -3.57 -10.40 -4.25
N ALA A 230 -3.90 -10.89 -3.04
CA ALA A 230 -4.62 -12.15 -2.87
C ALA A 230 -6.04 -12.06 -3.46
N GLN A 231 -6.76 -10.97 -3.20
CA GLN A 231 -8.08 -10.72 -3.76
C GLN A 231 -8.06 -10.59 -5.30
N TYR A 232 -7.08 -9.90 -5.87
CA TYR A 232 -6.90 -9.79 -7.32
C TYR A 232 -6.71 -11.17 -7.96
N ARG A 233 -5.85 -12.02 -7.38
CA ARG A 233 -5.64 -13.39 -7.86
C ARG A 233 -6.90 -14.25 -7.72
N ALA A 234 -7.60 -14.16 -6.60
CA ALA A 234 -8.88 -14.83 -6.42
C ALA A 234 -9.90 -14.37 -7.48
N THR A 235 -9.94 -13.07 -7.76
CA THR A 235 -10.81 -12.46 -8.78
C THR A 235 -10.56 -13.07 -10.16
N GLN A 236 -9.30 -13.23 -10.55
CA GLN A 236 -8.91 -13.89 -11.80
C GLN A 236 -9.36 -15.36 -11.84
N LYS A 237 -9.03 -16.13 -10.79
CA LYS A 237 -9.32 -17.57 -10.75
C LYS A 237 -10.81 -17.89 -10.69
N LEU A 238 -11.60 -17.06 -10.01
CA LEU A 238 -13.05 -17.22 -9.90
C LEU A 238 -13.78 -16.80 -11.18
N GLY A 239 -13.11 -16.03 -12.04
CA GLY A 239 -13.62 -15.57 -13.33
C GLY A 239 -14.66 -14.45 -13.19
N LEU A 240 -14.36 -13.42 -12.40
CA LEU A 240 -15.24 -12.24 -12.25
C LEU A 240 -15.19 -11.29 -13.46
N GLY A 241 -14.23 -11.47 -14.35
CA GLY A 241 -14.09 -10.71 -15.59
C GLY A 241 -13.11 -9.53 -15.49
N LYS A 242 -12.75 -9.00 -16.66
CA LYS A 242 -11.65 -8.04 -16.82
C LYS A 242 -11.85 -6.71 -16.10
N GLU A 243 -13.08 -6.23 -15.99
CA GLU A 243 -13.37 -4.98 -15.27
C GLU A 243 -13.14 -5.15 -13.76
N ALA A 244 -13.56 -6.29 -13.18
CA ALA A 244 -13.31 -6.58 -11.77
C ALA A 244 -11.80 -6.75 -11.49
N GLU A 245 -11.08 -7.47 -12.38
CA GLU A 245 -9.62 -7.58 -12.31
C GLU A 245 -8.95 -6.20 -12.33
N LYS A 246 -9.40 -5.31 -13.21
CA LYS A 246 -8.87 -3.95 -13.35
C LYS A 246 -9.12 -3.10 -12.11
N GLU A 247 -10.32 -3.14 -11.53
CA GLU A 247 -10.61 -2.41 -10.30
C GLU A 247 -9.75 -2.91 -9.13
N MET A 248 -9.60 -4.23 -8.98
CA MET A 248 -8.72 -4.79 -7.94
C MET A 248 -7.26 -4.41 -8.14
N TRP A 249 -6.79 -4.37 -9.39
CA TRP A 249 -5.44 -3.94 -9.71
C TRP A 249 -5.17 -2.47 -9.36
N LYS A 250 -6.18 -1.58 -9.45
CA LYS A 250 -6.00 -0.18 -9.02
C LYS A 250 -5.68 -0.09 -7.53
N HIS A 251 -6.36 -0.86 -6.68
CA HIS A 251 -6.06 -0.90 -5.26
C HIS A 251 -4.62 -1.39 -5.01
N VAL A 252 -4.17 -2.43 -5.72
CA VAL A 252 -2.78 -2.90 -5.67
C VAL A 252 -1.80 -1.77 -6.06
N GLU A 253 -2.05 -1.07 -7.16
CA GLU A 253 -1.21 0.04 -7.61
C GLU A 253 -1.21 1.23 -6.65
N GLU A 254 -2.31 1.50 -5.95
CA GLU A 254 -2.41 2.55 -4.94
C GLU A 254 -1.51 2.27 -3.74
N HIS A 255 -1.47 1.01 -3.27
CA HIS A 255 -0.61 0.63 -2.16
C HIS A 255 0.87 0.50 -2.57
N LEU A 256 1.17 0.10 -3.81
CA LEU A 256 2.56 0.07 -4.31
C LEU A 256 3.24 1.45 -4.41
N LYS A 257 2.47 2.54 -4.41
CA LYS A 257 2.97 3.92 -4.53
C LYS A 257 3.29 4.57 -3.18
N LYS A 258 2.88 3.97 -2.07
CA LYS A 258 3.07 4.49 -0.71
C LYS A 258 4.36 3.95 -0.10
#